data_AF-A0A7C3GSB4-F1
#
_entry.id   AF-A0A7C3GSB4-F1
#
_cell.length_a   1.000
_cell.length_b   1.000
_cell.length_c   1.000
_cell.angle_alpha   90.00
_cell.angle_beta   90.00
_cell.angle_gamma   90.00
#
_symmetry.space_group_name_H-M   'P 1'
#
loop_
_entity.id
_entity.type
_entity.pdbx_description
1 polymer ?
#
loop_
_entity_poly.entity_id
_entity_poly.type
_entity_poly.pdbx_seq_one_letter_code
_entity_poly.pdbx_strand_id
1 'polypeptide(L)' 'MSEQTTTVTIRLLDKDYQVACPAEERMALLESARYLDEKMREIRDSRKMIGSERVAVMAALNIAHDL' A
#
# COMPACT_ATOMS: atom_id res chain seq x y z
N MET A 1 -10.03 -11.17 -25.49
CA MET A 1 -10.24 -9.89 -24.77
C MET A 1 -8.90 -9.52 -24.18
N SER A 2 -8.25 -8.48 -24.70
CA SER A 2 -6.90 -8.10 -24.23
C SER A 2 -7.05 -7.29 -22.95
N GLU A 3 -6.70 -7.87 -21.81
CA GLU A 3 -6.63 -7.14 -20.54
C GLU A 3 -5.57 -6.04 -20.66
N GLN A 4 -6.00 -4.80 -20.91
CA GLN A 4 -5.12 -3.66 -21.00
C GLN A 4 -4.63 -3.33 -19.57
N THR A 5 -3.43 -3.80 -19.24
CA THR A 5 -2.72 -3.43 -18.03
C THR A 5 -2.17 -2.02 -18.19
N THR A 6 -2.44 -1.18 -17.19
CA THR A 6 -1.97 0.20 -17.12
C THR A 6 -1.09 0.38 -15.91
N THR A 7 -0.11 1.28 -16.00
CA THR A 7 0.72 1.64 -14.84
C THR A 7 -0.04 2.63 -13.98
N VAL A 8 -0.31 2.27 -12.73
CA VAL A 8 -0.94 3.12 -11.72
C VAL A 8 0.11 3.56 -10.72
N THR A 9 0.19 4.86 -10.47
CA THR A 9 1.01 5.41 -9.39
C THR A 9 0.21 5.44 -8.10
N ILE A 10 0.73 4.82 -7.05
CA ILE A 10 0.20 4.88 -5.68
C ILE A 10 1.22 5.53 -4.77
N ARG A 11 0.77 6.11 -3.65
CA ARG A 11 1.65 6.74 -2.66
C ARG A 11 1.49 6.05 -1.31
N LEU A 12 2.61 5.58 -0.75
CA LEU A 12 2.68 4.91 0.55
C LEU A 12 3.77 5.58 1.39
N LEU A 13 3.42 6.09 2.57
CA LEU A 13 4.32 6.71 3.54
C LEU A 13 5.30 7.70 2.90
N ASP A 14 4.74 8.61 2.08
CA ASP A 14 5.48 9.68 1.39
C ASP A 14 6.41 9.21 0.26
N LYS A 15 6.24 7.97 -0.20
CA LYS A 15 6.94 7.41 -1.38
C LYS A 15 5.94 7.01 -2.45
N ASP A 16 6.27 7.32 -3.70
CA ASP A 16 5.49 6.93 -4.86
C ASP A 16 5.96 5.57 -5.39
N TYR A 17 5.00 4.72 -5.76
CA TYR A 17 5.22 3.39 -6.33
C TYR A 17 4.42 3.25 -7.60
N GLN A 18 5.01 2.62 -8.61
CA GLN A 18 4.34 2.30 -9.86
C GLN A 18 3.99 0.82 -9.88
N VAL A 19 2.72 0.52 -10.09
CA VAL A 19 2.17 -0.84 -10.09
C VAL A 19 1.46 -1.08 -11.41
N ALA A 20 1.76 -2.20 -12.06
CA ALA A 20 1.00 -2.65 -13.23
C ALA A 20 -0.36 -3.18 -12.75
N CYS A 21 -1.45 -2.63 -13.29
CA CYS A 21 -2.80 -2.95 -12.83
C CYS A 21 -3.77 -3.01 -14.03
N PRO A 22 -4.56 -4.09 -14.16
CA PRO A 22 -5.69 -4.13 -15.08
C PRO A 22 -6.68 -3.00 -14.77
N ALA A 23 -7.35 -2.46 -15.81
CA ALA A 23 -8.29 -1.35 -15.64
C ALA A 23 -9.43 -1.67 -14.64
N GLU A 24 -9.89 -2.91 -14.60
CA GLU A 24 -10.95 -3.40 -13.70
C GLU A 24 -10.51 -3.48 -12.23
N GLU A 25 -9.23 -3.76 -11.97
CA GLU A 25 -8.68 -3.86 -10.61
C GLU A 25 -8.21 -2.52 -10.06
N ARG A 26 -8.15 -1.47 -10.89
CA ARG A 26 -7.59 -0.17 -10.51
C ARG A 26 -8.22 0.41 -9.24
N MET A 27 -9.54 0.29 -9.08
CA MET A 27 -10.21 0.78 -7.86
C MET A 27 -9.80 -0.03 -6.62
N ALA A 28 -9.77 -1.36 -6.74
CA ALA A 28 -9.36 -2.24 -5.65
C ALA A 28 -7.90 -2.00 -5.24
N LEU A 29 -7.01 -1.75 -6.20
CA LEU A 29 -5.62 -1.39 -5.93
C LEU A 29 -5.52 -0.07 -5.16
N LEU A 30 -6.27 0.96 -5.57
CA LEU A 30 -6.25 2.27 -4.90
C LEU A 30 -6.79 2.18 -3.48
N GLU A 31 -7.85 1.41 -3.26
CA GLU A 31 -8.40 1.15 -1.93
C GLU A 31 -7.40 0.40 -1.05
N SER A 32 -6.78 -0.66 -1.57
CA SER A 32 -5.75 -1.43 -0.88
C SER A 32 -4.54 -0.57 -0.52
N ALA A 33 -4.10 0.30 -1.45
CA ALA A 33 -3.00 1.23 -1.21
C ALA A 33 -3.34 2.25 -0.12
N ARG A 34 -4.56 2.80 -0.12
CA ARG A 34 -5.02 3.70 0.95
C ARG A 34 -5.02 2.99 2.30
N TYR A 35 -5.56 1.78 2.37
CA TYR A 35 -5.61 1.00 3.62
C TYR A 35 -4.21 0.69 4.15
N LEU A 36 -3.28 0.30 3.27
CA LEU A 36 -1.88 0.09 3.64
C LEU A 36 -1.21 1.38 4.14
N ASP A 37 -1.41 2.51 3.47
CA ASP A 37 -0.85 3.81 3.89
C ASP A 37 -1.35 4.22 5.28
N GLU A 38 -2.65 4.04 5.56
CA GLU A 38 -3.24 4.29 6.88
C GLU A 38 -2.56 3.45 7.97
N LYS A 39 -2.42 2.13 7.74
CA LYS A 39 -1.74 1.23 8.69
C LYS A 39 -0.27 1.58 8.90
N MET A 40 0.43 1.97 7.83
CA MET A 40 1.82 2.42 7.92
C MET A 40 1.94 3.71 8.76
N ARG A 41 1.01 4.67 8.59
CA ARG A 41 0.99 5.91 9.38
C ARG A 41 0.71 5.65 10.86
N GLU A 42 -0.29 4.82 11.17
CA GLU A 42 -0.60 4.41 12.55
C GLU A 42 0.64 3.85 13.26
N ILE A 43 1.38 2.96 12.60
CA ILE A 43 2.59 2.33 13.16
C ILE A 43 3.74 3.34 13.32
N ARG A 44 3.96 4.19 12.31
CA ARG A 44 5.00 5.23 12.37
C ARG A 44 4.74 6.20 13.53
N ASP A 45 3.50 6.63 13.68
CA ASP A 45 3.11 7.63 14.68
C ASP A 45 3.13 7.03 16.09
N SER A 46 2.82 5.73 16.24
CA SER A 46 2.98 4.98 17.49
C SER A 46 4.45 4.79 17.90
N ARG A 47 5.37 4.63 16.94
CA ARG A 47 6.79 4.32 17.20
C ARG A 47 7.73 5.22 16.40
N LYS A 48 7.98 6.40 16.97
CA LYS A 48 8.73 7.55 16.42
C LYS A 48 10.13 7.26 15.83
N MET A 49 10.76 6.11 16.11
CA MET A 49 12.14 5.78 15.71
C MET A 49 12.28 4.58 14.77
N ILE A 50 11.20 4.17 14.08
CA ILE A 50 11.25 3.03 13.17
C ILE A 50 11.42 3.51 11.73
N GLY A 51 12.37 2.91 11.00
CA GLY A 51 12.58 3.19 9.57
C GLY A 51 11.42 2.71 8.70
N SER A 52 11.22 3.37 7.56
CA SER A 52 10.06 3.14 6.65
C SER A 52 9.90 1.68 6.19
N GLU A 53 11.00 0.95 6.02
CA GLU A 53 10.97 -0.46 5.60
C GLU A 53 10.33 -1.36 6.67
N ARG A 54 10.74 -1.19 7.94
CA ARG A 54 10.14 -1.93 9.05
C ARG A 54 8.67 -1.56 9.26
N VAL A 55 8.30 -0.30 9.03
CA VAL A 55 6.90 0.13 9.05
C VAL A 55 6.07 -0.61 7.99
N ALA A 56 6.58 -0.73 6.76
CA ALA A 56 5.91 -1.47 5.69
C ALA A 56 5.72 -2.95 6.03
N VAL A 57 6.77 -3.61 6.53
CA VAL A 57 6.71 -5.02 6.95
C VAL A 57 5.69 -5.24 8.07
N MET A 58 5.70 -4.39 9.11
CA MET A 58 4.73 -4.53 10.20
C MET A 58 3.30 -4.23 9.76
N ALA A 59 3.10 -3.24 8.88
CA ALA A 59 1.78 -2.96 8.33
C ALA A 59 1.26 -4.15 7.53
N ALA A 60 2.09 -4.74 6.66
CA ALA A 60 1.73 -5.94 5.90
C ALA A 60 1.41 -7.14 6.81
N LEU A 61 2.20 -7.37 7.87
CA LEU A 61 1.96 -8.43 8.83
C LEU A 61 0.65 -8.23 9.61
N ASN A 62 0.35 -7.00 10.04
CA ASN A 62 -0.91 -6.70 10.74
C ASN A 62 -2.11 -6.93 9.82
N ILE A 63 -2.05 -6.43 8.58
CA ILE A 63 -3.12 -6.61 7.59
C ILE A 63 -3.35 -8.10 7.29
N ALA A 64 -2.27 -8.88 7.14
CA ALA A 64 -2.36 -10.32 6.89
C ALA A 64 -2.86 -11.13 8.10
N HIS A 65 -2.76 -10.59 9.33
CA HIS A 65 -3.30 -11.22 10.53
C HIS A 65 -4.79 -10.92 10.73
N ASP A 66 -5.24 -9.75 10.30
CA ASP A 66 -6.64 -9.31 10.41
C ASP A 66 -7.57 -9.94 9.35
N LEU A 67 -7.01 -10.64 8.35
CA LEU A 67 -7.71 -11.38 7.28
C LEU A 67 -7.85 -12.87 7.62
#